data_AF-A0A8D1T019-F1
#
_entry.id   AF-A0A8D1T019-F1
#
_cell.length_a   1.000
_cell.length_b   1.000
_cell.length_c   1.000
_cell.angle_alpha   90.00
_cell.angle_beta   90.00
_cell.angle_gamma   90.00
#
_symmetry.space_group_name_H-M   'P 1'
#
loop_
_entity.id
_entity.type
_entity.pdbx_description
1 polymer ?
#
loop_
_entity_poly.entity_id
_entity_poly.type
_entity_poly.pdbx_seq_one_letter_code
_entity_poly.pdbx_strand_id
1 'polypeptide(L)'
;MLKMMQDIGNKLEAKMDNLQETLTKEIQDIKLKQEEMQNTITERKNSLEAANSRIQEAEEQISEVEDRLVEITDAEQKREKKLKGNEESLRELWNNVKHSNSHIIGVPEGEEREETEKIFQEIIAKNFPNMVKEALTQIQEAQRVPYKINPRRKTPRHILIKLTKIKDKEKILKAAREKKQHRREPRSGYRQIFQQKLCRPEGSGMIYST
;
A
#
# COMPACT_ATOMS: atom_id res chain seq x y z
N MET A 1 -91.25 -70.41 1.59
CA MET A 1 -91.11 -69.03 2.10
C MET A 1 -89.97 -68.92 3.12
N LEU A 2 -90.00 -69.68 4.22
CA LEU A 2 -88.94 -69.73 5.25
C LEU A 2 -87.50 -69.93 4.70
N LYS A 3 -87.28 -70.94 3.86
CA LYS A 3 -85.94 -71.24 3.29
C LYS A 3 -85.35 -70.09 2.45
N MET A 4 -86.21 -69.36 1.72
CA MET A 4 -85.82 -68.18 0.93
C MET A 4 -85.41 -67.00 1.83
N MET A 5 -86.11 -66.77 2.95
CA MET A 5 -85.75 -65.71 3.89
C MET A 5 -84.40 -66.00 4.57
N GLN A 6 -84.13 -67.27 4.86
CA GLN A 6 -82.89 -67.70 5.51
C GLN A 6 -81.67 -67.54 4.58
N ASP A 7 -81.79 -67.89 3.30
CA ASP A 7 -80.74 -67.64 2.31
C ASP A 7 -80.45 -66.14 2.10
N ILE A 8 -81.49 -65.29 2.13
CA ILE A 8 -81.32 -63.83 2.05
C ILE A 8 -80.60 -63.30 3.30
N GLY A 9 -80.97 -63.77 4.49
CA GLY A 9 -80.31 -63.42 5.74
C GLY A 9 -78.82 -63.76 5.72
N ASN A 10 -78.49 -65.01 5.39
CA ASN A 10 -77.09 -65.48 5.28
C ASN A 10 -76.29 -64.69 4.24
N LYS A 11 -76.90 -64.31 3.11
CA LYS A 11 -76.26 -63.50 2.07
C LYS A 11 -76.02 -62.05 2.49
N LEU A 12 -76.89 -61.49 3.34
CA LEU A 12 -76.70 -60.17 3.93
C LEU A 12 -75.59 -60.19 4.99
N GLU A 13 -75.57 -61.20 5.84
CA GLU A 13 -74.56 -61.39 6.87
C GLU A 13 -73.16 -61.52 6.25
N ALA A 14 -73.00 -62.37 5.23
CA ALA A 14 -71.72 -62.50 4.50
C ALA A 14 -71.27 -61.19 3.82
N LYS A 15 -72.19 -60.36 3.33
CA LYS A 15 -71.85 -59.03 2.79
C LYS A 15 -71.43 -58.06 3.88
N MET A 16 -72.06 -58.14 5.04
CA MET A 16 -71.76 -57.29 6.19
C MET A 16 -70.39 -57.64 6.78
N ASP A 17 -70.08 -58.92 6.91
CA ASP A 17 -68.76 -59.40 7.34
C ASP A 17 -67.65 -58.98 6.37
N ASN A 18 -67.88 -59.10 5.06
CA ASN A 18 -66.93 -58.67 4.04
C ASN A 18 -66.68 -57.15 4.12
N LEU A 19 -67.75 -56.35 4.22
CA LEU A 19 -67.64 -54.90 4.40
C LEU A 19 -66.84 -54.55 5.66
N GLN A 20 -67.13 -55.22 6.77
CA GLN A 20 -66.45 -55.01 8.05
C GLN A 20 -64.97 -55.38 7.95
N GLU A 21 -64.63 -56.47 7.26
CA GLU A 21 -63.24 -56.88 7.00
C GLU A 21 -62.50 -55.84 6.14
N THR A 22 -63.11 -55.36 5.05
CA THR A 22 -62.50 -54.30 4.21
C THR A 22 -62.27 -53.00 4.96
N LEU A 23 -63.25 -52.52 5.73
CA LEU A 23 -63.12 -51.30 6.53
C LEU A 23 -62.02 -51.44 7.58
N THR A 24 -61.90 -52.61 8.21
CA THR A 24 -60.87 -52.86 9.24
C THR A 24 -59.46 -52.78 8.64
N LYS A 25 -59.26 -53.37 7.44
CA LYS A 25 -57.98 -53.30 6.73
C LYS A 25 -57.62 -51.86 6.33
N GLU A 26 -58.56 -51.10 5.77
CA GLU A 26 -58.33 -49.70 5.41
C GLU A 26 -57.96 -48.82 6.63
N ILE A 27 -58.63 -49.02 7.78
CA ILE A 27 -58.32 -48.30 9.02
C ILE A 27 -56.90 -48.63 9.51
N GLN A 28 -56.47 -49.88 9.42
CA GLN A 28 -55.11 -50.27 9.78
C GLN A 28 -54.06 -49.63 8.85
N ASP A 29 -54.30 -49.64 7.54
CA ASP A 29 -53.43 -48.99 6.55
C ASP A 29 -53.31 -47.48 6.78
N ILE A 30 -54.42 -46.81 7.09
CA ILE A 30 -54.43 -45.38 7.42
C ILE A 30 -53.61 -45.12 8.68
N LYS A 31 -53.78 -45.93 9.73
CA LYS A 31 -53.01 -45.80 10.97
C LYS A 31 -51.51 -45.95 10.74
N LEU A 32 -51.09 -46.95 9.98
CA LEU A 32 -49.68 -47.16 9.63
C LEU A 32 -49.10 -45.95 8.90
N LYS A 33 -49.79 -45.46 7.85
CA LYS A 33 -49.35 -44.26 7.11
C LYS A 33 -49.31 -43.02 8.00
N GLN A 34 -50.22 -42.91 8.95
CA GLN A 34 -50.26 -41.79 9.89
C GLN A 34 -49.06 -41.83 10.85
N GLU A 35 -48.63 -43.00 11.30
CA GLU A 35 -47.44 -43.20 12.13
C GLU A 35 -46.14 -42.89 11.36
N GLU A 36 -46.01 -43.38 10.12
CA GLU A 36 -44.88 -43.05 9.24
C GLU A 36 -44.73 -41.54 9.03
N MET A 37 -45.85 -40.85 8.79
CA MET A 37 -45.88 -39.40 8.63
C MET A 37 -45.45 -38.67 9.92
N GLN A 38 -45.89 -39.12 11.10
CA GLN A 38 -45.50 -38.53 12.38
C GLN A 38 -44.00 -38.69 12.65
N ASN A 39 -43.43 -39.86 12.34
CA ASN A 39 -41.99 -40.10 12.46
C ASN A 39 -41.21 -39.15 11.56
N THR A 40 -41.61 -39.03 10.29
CA THR A 40 -40.97 -38.12 9.32
C THR A 40 -41.06 -36.65 9.76
N ILE A 41 -42.20 -36.21 10.29
CA ILE A 41 -42.38 -34.84 10.82
C ILE A 41 -41.43 -34.60 12.00
N THR A 42 -41.29 -35.58 12.90
CA THR A 42 -40.44 -35.47 14.09
C THR A 42 -38.96 -35.36 13.69
N GLU A 43 -38.49 -36.19 12.76
CA GLU A 43 -37.13 -36.11 12.23
C GLU A 43 -36.84 -34.77 11.56
N ARG A 44 -37.79 -34.26 10.77
CA ARG A 44 -37.71 -32.95 10.13
C ARG A 44 -37.64 -31.82 11.16
N LYS A 45 -38.45 -31.88 12.21
CA LYS A 45 -38.47 -30.90 13.29
C LYS A 45 -37.12 -30.84 14.01
N ASN A 46 -36.57 -31.99 14.38
CA ASN A 46 -35.27 -32.07 15.04
C ASN A 46 -34.14 -31.51 14.15
N SER A 47 -34.18 -31.80 12.85
CA SER A 47 -33.23 -31.26 11.88
C SER A 47 -33.33 -29.74 11.74
N LEU A 48 -34.55 -29.20 11.77
CA LEU A 48 -34.80 -27.75 11.71
C LEU A 48 -34.29 -27.04 12.96
N GLU A 49 -34.51 -27.63 14.13
CA GLU A 49 -34.05 -27.08 15.42
C GLU A 49 -32.52 -27.05 15.47
N ALA A 50 -31.85 -28.13 15.05
CA ALA A 50 -30.40 -28.17 14.92
C ALA A 50 -29.85 -27.13 13.93
N ALA A 51 -30.55 -26.88 12.81
CA ALA A 51 -30.16 -25.85 11.85
C ALA A 51 -30.31 -24.44 12.45
N ASN A 52 -31.38 -24.17 13.19
CA ASN A 52 -31.62 -22.88 13.82
C ASN A 52 -30.55 -22.53 14.86
N SER A 53 -30.14 -23.47 15.72
CA SER A 53 -29.06 -23.23 16.68
C SER A 53 -27.75 -22.85 15.98
N ARG A 54 -27.43 -23.52 14.87
CA ARG A 54 -26.22 -23.21 14.07
C ARG A 54 -26.31 -21.83 13.40
N ILE A 55 -27.50 -21.41 12.99
CA ILE A 55 -27.71 -20.07 12.40
C ILE A 55 -27.50 -19.00 13.46
N GLN A 56 -28.08 -19.17 14.65
CA GLN A 56 -27.90 -18.21 15.76
C GLN A 56 -26.43 -18.07 16.15
N GLU A 57 -25.70 -19.20 16.27
CA GLU A 57 -24.26 -19.17 16.53
C GLU A 57 -23.50 -18.41 15.44
N ALA A 58 -23.84 -18.62 14.16
CA ALA A 58 -23.22 -17.90 13.06
C ALA A 58 -23.54 -16.40 13.07
N GLU A 59 -24.76 -16.01 13.42
CA GLU A 59 -25.16 -14.61 13.55
C GLU A 59 -24.37 -13.88 14.65
N GLU A 60 -24.17 -14.53 15.81
CA GLU A 60 -23.35 -13.98 16.89
C GLU A 60 -21.88 -13.82 16.47
N GLN A 61 -21.31 -14.81 15.78
CA GLN A 61 -19.94 -14.72 15.26
C GLN A 61 -19.79 -13.62 14.21
N ILE A 62 -20.79 -13.42 13.34
CA ILE A 62 -20.79 -12.33 12.36
C ILE A 62 -20.78 -10.99 13.09
N SER A 63 -21.62 -10.80 14.12
CA SER A 63 -21.65 -9.55 14.91
C SER A 63 -20.31 -9.26 15.57
N GLU A 64 -19.64 -10.25 16.16
CA GLU A 64 -18.33 -10.06 16.79
C GLU A 64 -17.26 -9.65 15.76
N VAL A 65 -17.29 -10.25 14.57
CA VAL A 65 -16.36 -9.92 13.49
C VAL A 65 -16.60 -8.52 12.95
N GLU A 66 -17.86 -8.09 12.81
CA GLU A 66 -18.22 -6.73 12.38
C GLU A 66 -17.68 -5.67 13.34
N ASP A 67 -17.84 -5.88 14.65
CA ASP A 67 -17.30 -4.95 15.67
C ASP A 67 -15.77 -4.85 15.59
N ARG A 68 -15.08 -5.99 15.45
CA ARG A 68 -13.62 -6.03 15.29
C ARG A 68 -13.14 -5.33 14.02
N LEU A 69 -13.89 -5.41 12.93
CA LEU A 69 -13.56 -4.74 11.66
C LEU A 69 -13.59 -3.21 11.80
N VAL A 70 -14.54 -2.68 12.57
CA VAL A 70 -14.61 -1.24 12.87
C VAL A 70 -13.37 -0.77 13.61
N GLU A 71 -12.96 -1.49 14.67
CA GLU A 71 -11.75 -1.17 15.43
C GLU A 71 -10.47 -1.22 14.58
N ILE A 72 -10.35 -2.22 13.70
CA ILE A 72 -9.21 -2.35 12.77
C ILE A 72 -9.17 -1.15 11.83
N THR A 73 -10.31 -0.76 11.27
CA THR A 73 -10.40 0.37 10.32
C THR A 73 -9.97 1.68 10.97
N ASP A 74 -10.42 1.95 12.19
CA ASP A 74 -10.01 3.14 12.95
C ASP A 74 -8.50 3.13 13.27
N ALA A 75 -7.97 1.96 13.65
CA ALA A 75 -6.54 1.80 13.91
C ALA A 75 -5.70 2.03 12.64
N GLU A 76 -6.15 1.56 11.48
CA GLU A 76 -5.49 1.76 10.19
C GLU A 76 -5.48 3.23 9.78
N GLN A 77 -6.62 3.93 9.88
CA GLN A 77 -6.68 5.37 9.58
C GLN A 77 -5.74 6.17 10.49
N LYS A 78 -5.65 5.81 11.78
CA LYS A 78 -4.73 6.46 12.73
C LYS A 78 -3.26 6.19 12.37
N ARG A 79 -2.92 4.97 11.94
CA ARG A 79 -1.57 4.64 11.45
C ARG A 79 -1.24 5.39 10.17
N GLU A 80 -2.17 5.49 9.23
CA GLU A 80 -1.99 6.20 7.97
C GLU A 80 -1.72 7.69 8.18
N LYS A 81 -2.48 8.35 9.06
CA LYS A 81 -2.26 9.76 9.43
C LYS A 81 -0.86 9.99 10.00
N LYS A 82 -0.38 9.08 10.87
CA LYS A 82 0.98 9.13 11.42
C LYS A 82 2.04 8.95 10.34
N LEU A 83 1.84 8.01 9.42
CA LEU A 83 2.77 7.76 8.32
C LEU A 83 2.87 8.96 7.37
N LYS A 84 1.74 9.59 7.02
CA LYS A 84 1.71 10.82 6.22
C LYS A 84 2.50 11.96 6.88
N GLY A 85 2.29 12.20 8.18
CA GLY A 85 3.05 13.22 8.91
C GLY A 85 4.55 12.91 9.01
N ASN A 86 4.91 11.63 9.17
CA ASN A 86 6.31 11.19 9.16
C ASN A 86 6.95 11.38 7.78
N GLU A 87 6.24 11.10 6.69
CA GLU A 87 6.72 11.30 5.33
C GLU A 87 6.99 12.79 5.04
N GLU A 88 6.07 13.67 5.43
CA GLU A 88 6.24 15.12 5.34
C GLU A 88 7.46 15.59 6.14
N SER A 89 7.61 15.12 7.38
CA SER A 89 8.75 15.42 8.23
C SER A 89 10.08 14.97 7.59
N LEU A 90 10.11 13.77 7.00
CA LEU A 90 11.29 13.28 6.27
C LEU A 90 11.58 14.11 5.02
N ARG A 91 10.54 14.55 4.31
CA ARG A 91 10.66 15.44 3.15
C ARG A 91 11.29 16.77 3.54
N GLU A 92 10.86 17.36 4.65
CA GLU A 92 11.42 18.59 5.20
C GLU A 92 12.88 18.42 5.64
N LEU A 93 13.19 17.36 6.41
CA LEU A 93 14.56 17.05 6.81
C LEU A 93 15.47 16.86 5.60
N TRP A 94 15.01 16.14 4.57
CA TRP A 94 15.80 15.91 3.38
C TRP A 94 15.99 17.18 2.53
N ASN A 95 14.97 18.03 2.44
CA ASN A 95 15.08 19.35 1.83
C ASN A 95 16.10 20.21 2.59
N ASN A 96 16.09 20.18 3.93
CA ASN A 96 17.06 20.89 4.77
C ASN A 96 18.49 20.41 4.51
N VAL A 97 18.71 19.09 4.45
CA VAL A 97 20.03 18.51 4.13
C VAL A 97 20.48 18.90 2.72
N LYS A 98 19.59 18.86 1.73
CA LYS A 98 19.91 19.34 0.38
C LYS A 98 20.22 20.82 0.32
N HIS A 99 19.59 21.61 1.17
CA HIS A 99 19.71 23.05 1.16
C HIS A 99 21.10 23.51 1.61
N SER A 100 21.89 22.72 2.35
CA SER A 100 23.30 23.01 2.65
C SER A 100 24.31 22.43 1.63
N ASN A 101 23.88 21.51 0.77
CA ASN A 101 24.75 20.79 -0.17
C ASN A 101 24.90 21.49 -1.54
N SER A 102 26.13 21.64 -2.03
CA SER A 102 26.46 22.20 -3.34
C SER A 102 27.20 21.18 -4.21
N HIS A 103 26.92 21.17 -5.52
CA HIS A 103 27.58 20.27 -6.47
C HIS A 103 28.50 21.02 -7.41
N ILE A 104 29.73 20.53 -7.54
CA ILE A 104 30.70 20.98 -8.51
C ILE A 104 30.90 19.87 -9.55
N ILE A 105 30.81 20.23 -10.83
CA ILE A 105 30.84 19.31 -11.96
C ILE A 105 32.04 19.67 -12.85
N GLY A 106 32.64 18.66 -13.48
CA GLY A 106 33.68 18.85 -14.50
C GLY A 106 35.07 19.07 -13.92
N VAL A 107 35.29 18.78 -12.64
CA VAL A 107 36.64 18.74 -12.05
C VAL A 107 37.30 17.42 -12.46
N PRO A 108 38.42 17.43 -13.20
CA PRO A 108 39.09 16.21 -13.65
C PRO A 108 39.47 15.31 -12.48
N GLU A 109 39.48 13.99 -12.69
CA GLU A 109 39.96 13.01 -11.71
C GLU A 109 41.48 12.88 -11.89
N GLY A 110 42.25 13.27 -10.86
CA GLY A 110 43.72 13.20 -10.80
C GLY A 110 44.17 12.43 -9.56
N GLU A 111 45.48 12.43 -9.26
CA GLU A 111 46.04 11.73 -8.08
C GLU A 111 45.24 12.10 -6.82
N GLU A 112 44.67 11.08 -6.17
CA GLU A 112 43.64 11.17 -5.13
C GLU A 112 44.11 11.85 -3.81
N ARG A 113 45.20 12.61 -3.86
CA ARG A 113 45.89 13.25 -2.74
C ARG A 113 45.51 14.71 -2.52
N GLU A 114 44.77 15.33 -3.44
CA GLU A 114 44.26 16.69 -3.22
C GLU A 114 42.95 16.65 -2.44
N GLU A 115 42.98 17.20 -1.23
CA GLU A 115 41.78 17.47 -0.42
C GLU A 115 40.76 18.22 -1.28
N THR A 116 39.57 17.63 -1.49
CA THR A 116 38.51 18.27 -2.28
C THR A 116 38.10 19.65 -1.78
N GLU A 117 38.42 19.94 -0.51
CA GLU A 117 38.37 21.27 0.10
C GLU A 117 39.29 22.27 -0.61
N LYS A 118 40.58 21.94 -0.79
CA LYS A 118 41.57 22.79 -1.49
C LYS A 118 41.11 23.13 -2.90
N ILE A 119 40.60 22.14 -3.64
CA ILE A 119 40.03 22.34 -4.98
C ILE A 119 38.88 23.36 -4.94
N PHE A 120 37.98 23.25 -3.96
CA PHE A 120 36.89 24.21 -3.82
C PHE A 120 37.41 25.62 -3.47
N GLN A 121 38.41 25.72 -2.59
CA GLN A 121 39.02 27.00 -2.21
C GLN A 121 39.67 27.69 -3.41
N GLU A 122 40.43 26.97 -4.23
CA GLU A 122 41.03 27.49 -5.46
C GLU A 122 39.96 27.98 -6.45
N ILE A 123 38.88 27.21 -6.61
CA ILE A 123 37.75 27.60 -7.46
C ILE A 123 37.14 28.92 -6.98
N ILE A 124 36.92 29.08 -5.67
CA ILE A 124 36.38 30.30 -5.09
C ILE A 124 37.37 31.45 -5.26
N ALA A 125 38.65 31.26 -4.97
CA ALA A 125 39.67 32.31 -5.12
C ALA A 125 39.81 32.80 -6.56
N LYS A 126 39.79 31.88 -7.51
CA LYS A 126 39.85 32.20 -8.94
C LYS A 126 38.59 32.92 -9.43
N ASN A 127 37.42 32.60 -8.87
CA ASN A 127 36.15 33.10 -9.42
C ASN A 127 35.53 34.27 -8.67
N PHE A 128 35.68 34.29 -7.35
CA PHE A 128 35.06 35.18 -6.38
C PHE A 128 36.11 35.59 -5.33
N PRO A 129 37.17 36.32 -5.71
CA PRO A 129 38.27 36.67 -4.81
C PRO A 129 37.80 37.41 -3.54
N ASN A 130 36.71 38.17 -3.64
CA ASN A 130 36.12 38.91 -2.52
C ASN A 130 35.48 37.99 -1.44
N MET A 131 35.25 36.71 -1.76
CA MET A 131 34.58 35.74 -0.88
C MET A 131 35.56 34.71 -0.28
N VAL A 132 36.86 34.81 -0.59
CA VAL A 132 37.88 33.83 -0.17
C VAL A 132 37.96 33.70 1.34
N LYS A 133 37.98 34.83 2.07
CA LYS A 133 38.08 34.82 3.54
C LYS A 133 36.87 34.16 4.21
N GLU A 134 35.69 34.24 3.61
CA GLU A 134 34.46 33.64 4.14
C GLU A 134 34.38 32.14 3.80
N ALA A 135 34.74 31.75 2.58
CA ALA A 135 34.61 30.37 2.09
C ALA A 135 35.55 29.37 2.78
N LEU A 136 36.72 29.80 3.25
CA LEU A 136 37.74 28.95 3.87
C LEU A 136 37.26 28.31 5.20
N THR A 137 36.44 29.01 5.98
CA THR A 137 36.04 28.59 7.34
C THR A 137 34.70 27.85 7.39
N GLN A 138 34.07 27.64 6.24
CA GLN A 138 32.65 27.27 6.16
C GLN A 138 32.39 25.90 5.54
N ILE A 139 33.42 25.18 5.12
CA ILE A 139 33.28 23.81 4.62
C ILE A 139 33.09 22.88 5.82
N GLN A 140 31.97 22.15 5.83
CA GLN A 140 31.74 21.08 6.81
C GLN A 140 32.24 19.74 6.26
N GLU A 141 32.03 19.50 4.97
CA GLU A 141 32.41 18.27 4.31
C GLU A 141 32.60 18.54 2.83
N ALA A 142 33.66 17.97 2.26
CA ALA A 142 33.88 17.97 0.82
C ALA A 142 34.25 16.55 0.40
N GLN A 143 33.53 16.01 -0.58
CA GLN A 143 33.82 14.66 -1.09
C GLN A 143 33.37 14.46 -2.53
N ARG A 144 34.02 13.52 -3.22
CA ARG A 144 33.57 13.08 -4.55
C ARG A 144 32.47 12.05 -4.43
N VAL A 145 31.37 12.25 -5.14
CA VAL A 145 30.21 11.37 -5.15
C VAL A 145 29.94 10.82 -6.56
N PRO A 146 29.71 9.49 -6.70
CA PRO A 146 29.80 8.46 -5.66
C PRO A 146 31.25 8.18 -5.20
N TYR A 147 31.41 7.63 -3.98
CA TYR A 147 32.73 7.35 -3.40
C TYR A 147 33.61 6.43 -4.28
N LYS A 148 32.99 5.47 -4.97
CA LYS A 148 33.66 4.53 -5.87
C LYS A 148 33.76 5.08 -7.29
N ILE A 149 34.96 4.98 -7.89
CA ILE A 149 35.17 5.27 -9.32
C ILE A 149 34.51 4.17 -10.15
N ASN A 150 33.73 4.55 -11.16
CA ASN A 150 33.17 3.62 -12.14
C ASN A 150 33.99 3.70 -13.44
N PRO A 151 34.79 2.68 -13.81
CA PRO A 151 35.63 2.69 -15.01
C PRO A 151 34.85 2.88 -16.32
N ARG A 152 33.55 2.55 -16.34
CA ARG A 152 32.69 2.72 -17.53
C ARG A 152 32.26 4.18 -17.74
N ARG A 153 32.44 5.05 -16.75
CA ARG A 153 32.00 6.45 -16.79
C ARG A 153 33.07 7.31 -17.46
N LYS A 154 32.71 7.96 -18.57
CA LYS A 154 33.60 8.88 -19.31
C LYS A 154 33.67 10.29 -18.71
N THR A 155 32.77 10.62 -17.76
CA THR A 155 32.69 11.95 -17.13
C THR A 155 33.22 11.92 -15.71
N PRO A 156 33.94 12.96 -15.26
CA PRO A 156 34.41 13.04 -13.88
C PRO A 156 33.26 12.99 -12.86
N ARG A 157 33.53 12.40 -11.69
CA ARG A 157 32.66 12.43 -10.52
C ARG A 157 32.40 13.86 -10.05
N HIS A 158 31.21 14.08 -9.53
CA HIS A 158 30.85 15.38 -8.97
C HIS A 158 31.47 15.51 -7.58
N ILE A 159 31.79 16.73 -7.18
CA ILE A 159 32.19 17.04 -5.81
C ILE A 159 30.96 17.58 -5.08
N LEU A 160 30.61 16.95 -3.98
CA LEU A 160 29.61 17.41 -3.02
C LEU A 160 30.33 18.25 -1.95
N ILE A 161 29.94 19.50 -1.82
CA ILE A 161 30.41 20.41 -0.77
C ILE A 161 29.24 20.72 0.16
N LYS A 162 29.39 20.37 1.43
CA LYS A 162 28.45 20.74 2.49
C LYS A 162 29.00 21.97 3.21
N LEU A 163 28.24 23.06 3.19
CA LEU A 163 28.60 24.29 3.88
C LEU A 163 27.91 24.36 5.24
N THR A 164 28.62 24.83 6.26
CA THR A 164 28.10 25.03 7.62
C THR A 164 26.97 26.06 7.66
N LYS A 165 27.04 27.06 6.78
CA LYS A 165 26.06 28.16 6.68
C LYS A 165 25.36 28.14 5.32
N ILE A 166 24.04 27.98 5.36
CA ILE A 166 23.17 28.05 4.18
C ILE A 166 23.26 29.41 3.47
N LYS A 167 23.31 30.51 4.24
CA LYS A 167 23.38 31.88 3.67
C LYS A 167 24.57 32.06 2.73
N ASP A 168 25.70 31.45 3.06
CA ASP A 168 26.91 31.61 2.27
C ASP A 168 26.88 30.76 1.00
N LYS A 169 26.25 29.58 1.05
CA LYS A 169 25.89 28.82 -0.15
C LYS A 169 25.06 29.66 -1.12
N GLU A 170 24.02 30.32 -0.62
CA GLU A 170 23.14 31.14 -1.46
C GLU A 170 23.89 32.30 -2.10
N LYS A 171 24.76 32.99 -1.34
CA LYS A 171 25.62 34.05 -1.89
C LYS A 171 26.55 33.52 -3.00
N ILE A 172 27.22 32.38 -2.79
CA ILE A 172 28.10 31.76 -3.79
C ILE A 172 27.32 31.39 -5.05
N LEU A 173 26.15 30.76 -4.90
CA LEU A 173 25.28 30.40 -6.02
C LEU A 173 24.75 31.63 -6.77
N LYS A 174 24.43 32.71 -6.04
CA LYS A 174 24.00 33.99 -6.63
C LYS A 174 25.12 34.62 -7.44
N ALA A 175 26.32 34.76 -6.86
CA ALA A 175 27.49 35.28 -7.56
C ALA A 175 27.85 34.44 -8.80
N ALA A 176 27.72 33.11 -8.72
CA ALA A 176 27.94 32.22 -9.85
C ALA A 176 26.92 32.42 -10.98
N ARG A 177 25.65 32.72 -10.67
CA ARG A 177 24.63 33.07 -11.68
C ARG A 177 24.93 34.42 -12.34
N GLU A 178 25.28 35.43 -11.55
CA GLU A 178 25.58 36.78 -12.03
C GLU A 178 26.81 36.81 -12.94
N LYS A 179 27.86 36.06 -12.58
CA LYS A 179 29.08 35.91 -13.40
C LYS A 179 28.81 35.21 -14.73
N LYS A 180 27.84 34.30 -14.80
CA LYS A 180 27.43 33.66 -16.08
C LYS A 180 26.72 34.64 -17.02
N GLN A 181 25.96 35.61 -16.49
CA GLN A 181 25.23 36.57 -17.31
C GLN A 181 26.15 37.62 -17.95
N HIS A 182 27.27 37.98 -17.30
CA HIS A 182 28.22 38.97 -17.80
C HIS A 182 29.15 38.49 -18.93
N ARG A 183 29.22 37.18 -19.22
CA ARG A 183 30.18 36.62 -20.20
C ARG A 183 29.49 36.12 -21.48
N ARG A 184 29.22 37.03 -22.42
CA ARG A 184 28.87 36.72 -23.83
C ARG A 184 30.12 36.73 -24.72
N GLU A 185 31.06 35.82 -24.54
CA GLU A 185 32.18 35.58 -25.48
C GLU A 185 32.75 34.14 -25.40
N PRO A 186 33.48 33.66 -26.43
CA PRO A 186 33.44 32.26 -26.86
C PRO A 186 34.26 31.26 -26.03
N ARG A 187 33.91 29.99 -26.28
CA ARG A 187 34.19 28.77 -25.52
C ARG A 187 35.69 28.45 -25.42
N SER A 188 36.31 28.73 -24.27
CA SER A 188 37.54 28.06 -23.82
C SER A 188 37.23 27.08 -22.67
N GLY A 189 37.91 25.93 -22.68
CA GLY A 189 37.55 24.63 -22.07
C GLY A 189 37.47 24.51 -20.54
N TYR A 190 37.24 25.58 -19.80
CA TYR A 190 37.06 25.55 -18.34
C TYR A 190 35.69 26.10 -17.91
N ARG A 191 34.62 25.68 -18.60
CA ARG A 191 33.28 26.28 -18.44
C ARG A 191 32.23 25.27 -17.97
N GLN A 192 32.24 24.86 -16.69
CA GLN A 192 30.98 24.47 -16.04
C GLN A 192 30.99 24.43 -14.50
N ILE A 193 31.67 25.36 -13.85
CA ILE A 193 31.59 25.45 -12.39
C ILE A 193 30.20 25.99 -12.02
N PHE A 194 29.41 25.19 -11.30
CA PHE A 194 28.00 25.42 -10.95
C PHE A 194 27.00 25.34 -12.11
N GLN A 195 26.91 24.22 -12.83
CA GLN A 195 25.62 23.88 -13.45
C GLN A 195 24.64 23.43 -12.35
N GLN A 196 23.80 24.37 -11.91
CA GLN A 196 22.46 24.05 -11.45
C GLN A 196 21.72 23.35 -12.59
N LYS A 197 21.44 22.05 -12.46
CA LYS A 197 20.09 21.55 -12.73
C LYS A 197 19.24 21.95 -11.53
N LEU A 198 18.89 23.23 -11.37
CA LEU A 198 17.60 23.80 -11.76
C LEU A 198 17.32 23.78 -13.27
N CYS A 199 16.93 22.61 -13.79
CA CYS A 199 15.85 22.58 -14.77
C CYS A 199 14.56 22.36 -13.98
N ARG A 200 13.50 23.11 -14.32
CA ARG A 200 12.14 22.91 -13.80
C ARG A 200 11.65 21.47 -14.06
N PRO A 201 10.66 20.98 -13.28
CA PRO A 201 9.86 19.84 -13.69
C PRO A 201 8.91 20.32 -14.80
N GLU A 202 9.21 20.02 -16.05
CA GLU A 202 8.19 20.05 -17.10
C GLU A 202 7.78 18.61 -17.37
N GLY A 203 6.46 18.40 -17.30
CA GLY A 203 5.82 17.11 -17.20
C GLY A 203 6.13 16.16 -18.34
N SER A 204 6.25 14.90 -17.98
CA SER A 204 5.91 13.72 -18.77
C SER A 204 6.11 12.58 -17.77
N GLY A 205 5.07 11.96 -17.27
CA GLY A 205 4.03 11.28 -18.02
C GLY A 205 4.03 9.89 -17.39
N MET A 206 2.99 9.59 -16.62
CA MET A 206 2.77 8.24 -16.16
C MET A 206 2.70 7.33 -17.38
N ILE A 207 3.52 6.29 -17.38
CA ILE A 207 3.28 5.11 -18.21
C ILE A 207 3.25 3.95 -17.24
N TYR A 208 2.05 3.55 -16.85
CA TYR A 208 1.81 2.19 -16.42
C TYR A 208 1.90 1.31 -17.67
N SER A 209 2.60 0.19 -17.58
CA SER A 209 2.40 -0.93 -18.48
C SER A 209 1.91 -2.12 -17.65
N THR A 210 0.82 -2.71 -18.15
CA THR A 210 0.12 -3.93 -17.72
C THR A 210 1.02 -5.09 -17.35
#